data_AF-A0A1R1IQI5-F1
#
_entry.id   AF-A0A1R1IQI5-F1
#
_cell.length_a   1.000
_cell.length_b   1.000
_cell.length_c   1.000
_cell.angle_alpha   90.00
_cell.angle_beta   90.00
_cell.angle_gamma   90.00
#
_symmetry.space_group_name_H-M   'P 1'
#
loop_
_entity.id
_entity.type
_entity.pdbx_description
1 polymer ?
#
loop_
_entity_poly.entity_id
_entity_poly.type
_entity_poly.pdbx_seq_one_letter_code
_entity_poly.pdbx_strand_id
1 'polypeptide(L)'
;MLRGTVYAPVITAVVPIVEDMFGYAEMQVVSSADLYAGKIVAALDRQHPRDLFDVRDLLAKDGISDELRRAFLVYVVSHNRPIAEILVPGRKPLTEEFERGFVGMTTKPVELTDLEAAREAIITAMVGEMSEEHRRFLLGFRRGNPDWDSMGIPEARNLPAVRWKQQNLDKPAPDRRKALIDRLEYVLSP
;
A
#
# COMPACT_ATOMS: atom_id res chain seq x y z
N MET A 1 10.66 -0.48 6.46
CA MET A 1 10.60 -1.41 5.31
C MET A 1 10.14 -2.74 5.84
N LEU A 2 9.09 -3.33 5.25
CA LEU A 2 8.62 -4.66 5.63
C LEU A 2 9.72 -5.68 5.32
N ARG A 3 10.04 -6.56 6.28
CA ARG A 3 10.89 -7.73 6.05
C ARG A 3 9.98 -8.96 6.08
N GLY A 4 9.94 -9.72 4.99
CA GLY A 4 8.95 -10.78 4.76
C GLY A 4 7.81 -10.33 3.85
N THR A 5 6.93 -11.27 3.48
CA THR A 5 5.75 -11.06 2.64
C THR A 5 4.50 -11.56 3.37
N VAL A 6 3.35 -10.97 3.06
CA VAL A 6 2.03 -11.37 3.59
C VAL A 6 1.62 -12.72 2.98
N TYR A 7 1.80 -12.86 1.68
CA TYR A 7 1.55 -14.09 0.94
C TYR A 7 2.86 -14.75 0.50
N ALA A 8 2.80 -16.04 0.18
CA ALA A 8 3.97 -16.76 -0.29
C ALA A 8 4.48 -16.17 -1.63
N PRO A 9 5.81 -16.11 -1.85
CA PRO A 9 6.36 -15.83 -3.17
C PRO A 9 5.84 -16.81 -4.21
N VAL A 10 5.72 -16.35 -5.45
CA VAL A 10 5.24 -17.14 -6.58
C VAL A 10 6.36 -17.33 -7.60
N ILE A 11 6.40 -18.50 -8.26
CA ILE A 11 7.29 -18.70 -9.41
C ILE A 11 6.66 -17.99 -10.60
N THR A 12 7.44 -17.17 -11.30
CA THR A 12 6.99 -16.45 -12.48
C THR A 12 8.01 -16.61 -13.59
N ALA A 13 7.53 -17.11 -14.73
CA ALA A 13 8.31 -17.20 -15.96
C ALA A 13 8.48 -15.80 -16.58
N VAL A 14 9.54 -15.63 -17.36
CA VAL A 14 9.71 -14.43 -18.19
C VAL A 14 8.57 -14.31 -19.20
N VAL A 15 8.28 -13.08 -19.63
CA VAL A 15 7.23 -12.84 -20.63
C VAL A 15 7.64 -13.42 -22.01
N PRO A 16 6.68 -13.77 -22.89
CA PRO A 16 6.97 -14.47 -24.15
C PRO A 16 8.03 -13.78 -25.01
N ILE A 17 8.00 -12.44 -25.11
CA ILE A 17 9.00 -11.70 -25.89
C ILE A 17 10.43 -11.84 -25.34
N VAL A 18 10.60 -12.02 -24.03
CA VAL A 18 11.91 -12.26 -23.42
C VAL A 18 12.34 -13.71 -23.65
N GLU A 19 11.40 -14.66 -23.54
CA GLU A 19 11.64 -16.07 -23.82
C GLU A 19 12.07 -16.30 -25.28
N ASP A 20 11.37 -15.69 -26.24
CA ASP A 20 11.67 -15.80 -27.66
C ASP A 20 13.06 -15.23 -28.01
N MET A 21 13.47 -14.16 -27.32
CA MET A 21 14.74 -13.46 -27.60
C MET A 21 15.94 -14.03 -26.85
N PHE A 22 15.75 -14.51 -25.62
CA PHE A 22 16.84 -14.85 -24.68
C PHE A 22 16.73 -16.25 -24.09
N GLY A 23 15.65 -16.98 -24.38
CA GLY A 23 15.36 -18.30 -23.83
C GLY A 23 14.52 -18.25 -22.56
N TYR A 24 13.97 -19.42 -22.20
CA TYR A 24 13.13 -19.59 -21.03
C TYR A 24 13.90 -19.39 -19.73
N ALA A 25 13.28 -18.66 -18.79
CA ALA A 25 13.73 -18.55 -17.42
C ALA A 25 12.52 -18.31 -16.50
N GLU A 26 12.64 -18.74 -15.25
CA GLU A 26 11.67 -18.44 -14.19
C GLU A 26 12.39 -18.11 -12.89
N MET A 27 11.72 -17.35 -12.03
CA MET A 27 12.26 -16.95 -10.74
C MET A 27 11.16 -16.81 -9.69
N GLN A 28 11.55 -16.91 -8.41
CA GLN A 28 10.65 -16.55 -7.32
C GLN A 28 10.51 -15.02 -7.25
N VAL A 29 9.27 -14.55 -7.37
CA VAL A 29 8.90 -13.14 -7.21
C VAL A 29 7.91 -12.99 -6.07
N VAL A 30 7.81 -11.77 -5.54
CA VAL A 30 6.76 -11.44 -4.56
C VAL A 30 5.38 -11.62 -5.17
N SER A 31 4.39 -12.00 -4.36
CA SER A 31 3.00 -12.09 -4.81
C SER A 31 2.52 -10.76 -5.39
N SER A 32 1.56 -10.78 -6.32
CA SER A 32 0.99 -9.55 -6.89
C SER A 32 0.39 -8.66 -5.79
N ALA A 33 -0.29 -9.27 -4.81
CA ALA A 33 -0.85 -8.55 -3.67
C ALA A 33 0.22 -7.84 -2.83
N ASP A 34 1.34 -8.49 -2.52
CA ASP A 34 2.46 -7.88 -1.78
C ASP A 34 3.17 -6.78 -2.60
N LEU A 35 3.37 -7.03 -3.89
CA LEU A 35 3.99 -6.06 -4.81
C LEU A 35 3.18 -4.77 -4.84
N TYR A 36 1.88 -4.88 -5.15
CA TYR A 36 1.03 -3.71 -5.29
C TYR A 36 0.66 -3.07 -3.96
N ALA A 37 0.57 -3.82 -2.86
CA ALA A 37 0.42 -3.23 -1.53
C ALA A 37 1.58 -2.28 -1.20
N GLY A 38 2.81 -2.68 -1.51
CA GLY A 38 3.99 -1.85 -1.38
C GLY A 38 3.96 -0.61 -2.27
N LYS A 39 3.60 -0.78 -3.56
CA LYS A 39 3.47 0.33 -4.52
C LYS A 39 2.40 1.33 -4.13
N ILE A 40 1.24 0.88 -3.64
CA ILE A 40 0.16 1.75 -3.17
C ILE A 40 0.62 2.54 -1.95
N VAL A 41 1.24 1.91 -0.94
CA VAL A 41 1.73 2.65 0.22
C VAL A 41 2.79 3.68 -0.18
N ALA A 42 3.67 3.36 -1.12
CA ALA A 42 4.63 4.33 -1.67
C ALA A 42 3.92 5.48 -2.41
N ALA A 43 2.93 5.17 -3.24
CA ALA A 43 2.12 6.16 -3.95
C ALA A 43 1.43 7.13 -2.99
N LEU A 44 0.86 6.64 -1.88
CA LEU A 44 0.20 7.48 -0.88
C LEU A 44 1.19 8.29 -0.04
N ASP A 45 2.34 7.71 0.32
CA ASP A 45 3.32 8.38 1.20
C ASP A 45 4.17 9.43 0.46
N ARG A 46 4.88 8.99 -0.58
CA ARG A 46 5.83 9.85 -1.30
C ARG A 46 5.22 10.54 -2.52
N GLN A 47 4.19 9.96 -3.15
CA GLN A 47 3.52 10.49 -4.35
C GLN A 47 4.49 10.73 -5.52
N HIS A 48 5.43 9.80 -5.75
CA HIS A 48 6.32 9.92 -6.91
C HIS A 48 5.57 9.54 -8.19
N PRO A 49 5.77 10.23 -9.33
CA PRO A 49 5.17 9.90 -10.62
C PRO A 49 5.21 8.42 -11.05
N ARG A 50 6.29 7.69 -10.75
CA ARG A 50 6.42 6.26 -11.06
C ARG A 50 5.48 5.38 -10.23
N ASP A 51 5.30 5.70 -8.94
CA ASP A 51 4.35 4.97 -8.11
C ASP A 51 2.91 5.25 -8.57
N LEU A 52 2.62 6.50 -8.95
CA LEU A 52 1.31 6.89 -9.47
C LEU A 52 1.00 6.22 -10.82
N PHE A 53 2.01 6.10 -11.69
CA PHE A 53 1.90 5.35 -12.93
C PHE A 53 1.61 3.87 -12.68
N ASP A 54 2.32 3.26 -11.72
CA ASP A 54 2.10 1.86 -11.37
C ASP A 54 0.69 1.57 -10.85
N VAL A 55 0.16 2.42 -9.96
CA VAL A 55 -1.21 2.25 -9.43
C VAL A 55 -2.28 2.61 -10.45
N ARG A 56 -2.00 3.52 -11.39
CA ARG A 56 -2.88 3.78 -12.53
C ARG A 56 -3.06 2.53 -13.38
N ASP A 57 -1.95 1.89 -13.75
CA ASP A 57 -1.96 0.67 -14.57
C ASP A 57 -2.62 -0.50 -13.84
N LEU A 58 -2.41 -0.63 -12.52
CA LEU A 58 -3.13 -1.57 -11.68
C LEU A 58 -4.65 -1.37 -11.79
N LEU A 59 -5.13 -0.14 -11.56
CA LEU A 59 -6.56 0.17 -11.59
C LEU A 59 -7.18 -0.08 -12.97
N ALA A 60 -6.43 0.14 -14.04
CA ALA A 60 -6.91 -0.04 -15.41
C ALA A 60 -6.97 -1.51 -15.86
N LYS A 61 -6.14 -2.39 -15.30
CA LYS A 61 -5.96 -3.78 -15.78
C LYS A 61 -6.55 -4.80 -14.82
N ASP A 62 -6.08 -4.78 -13.57
CA ASP A 62 -6.34 -5.86 -12.60
C ASP A 62 -7.38 -5.45 -11.55
N GLY A 63 -7.49 -4.15 -11.28
CA GLY A 63 -8.33 -3.61 -10.21
C GLY A 63 -7.77 -3.94 -8.82
N ILE A 64 -8.64 -3.92 -7.81
CA ILE A 64 -8.26 -4.16 -6.42
C ILE A 64 -8.94 -5.43 -5.92
N SER A 65 -8.15 -6.50 -5.78
CA SER A 65 -8.61 -7.77 -5.20
C SER A 65 -8.67 -7.71 -3.67
N ASP A 66 -9.43 -8.61 -3.07
CA ASP A 66 -9.49 -8.73 -1.61
C ASP A 66 -8.13 -9.08 -1.00
N GLU A 67 -7.33 -9.90 -1.69
CA GLU A 67 -5.97 -10.24 -1.26
C GLU A 67 -5.08 -8.99 -1.20
N LEU A 68 -5.15 -8.14 -2.23
CA LEU A 68 -4.44 -6.87 -2.27
C LEU A 68 -4.91 -5.92 -1.17
N ARG A 69 -6.22 -5.83 -0.92
CA ARG A 69 -6.75 -5.01 0.20
C ARG A 69 -6.17 -5.45 1.54
N ARG A 70 -6.16 -6.76 1.81
CA ARG A 70 -5.59 -7.31 3.05
C ARG A 70 -4.08 -7.05 3.16
N ALA A 71 -3.32 -7.28 2.09
CA ALA A 71 -1.89 -6.97 2.08
C ALA A 71 -1.63 -5.48 2.31
N PHE A 72 -2.40 -4.60 1.66
CA PHE A 72 -2.30 -3.15 1.87
C PHE A 72 -2.45 -2.78 3.35
N LEU A 73 -3.43 -3.34 4.07
CA LEU A 73 -3.59 -3.09 5.50
C LEU A 73 -2.36 -3.50 6.31
N VAL A 74 -1.76 -4.65 6.01
CA VAL A 74 -0.52 -5.10 6.67
C VAL A 74 0.64 -4.13 6.39
N TYR A 75 0.79 -3.67 5.15
CA TYR A 75 1.82 -2.71 4.78
C TYR A 75 1.62 -1.36 5.46
N VAL A 76 0.37 -0.89 5.56
CA VAL A 76 0.00 0.34 6.28
C VAL A 76 0.36 0.24 7.77
N VAL A 77 -0.06 -0.83 8.46
CA VAL A 77 0.24 -0.98 9.89
C VAL A 77 1.73 -1.21 10.17
N SER A 78 2.47 -1.68 9.17
CA SER A 78 3.93 -1.85 9.20
C SER A 78 4.71 -0.58 8.84
N HIS A 79 4.04 0.46 8.34
CA HIS A 79 4.68 1.69 7.89
C HIS A 79 5.14 2.57 9.05
N ASN A 80 6.25 3.30 8.88
CA ASN A 80 6.80 4.12 9.97
C ASN A 80 5.90 5.31 10.34
N ARG A 81 5.23 5.91 9.36
CA ARG A 81 4.30 7.03 9.58
C ARG A 81 3.03 6.59 10.30
N PRO A 82 2.31 7.52 10.95
CA PRO A 82 0.98 7.26 11.47
C PRO A 82 0.02 6.76 10.39
N ILE A 83 -0.81 5.77 10.71
CA ILE A 83 -1.78 5.15 9.78
C ILE A 83 -2.65 6.24 9.11
N ALA A 84 -3.18 7.17 9.89
CA ALA A 84 -4.04 8.24 9.39
C ALA A 84 -3.37 9.13 8.33
N GLU A 85 -2.04 9.33 8.40
CA GLU A 85 -1.30 10.12 7.41
C GLU A 85 -1.08 9.38 6.09
N ILE A 86 -1.08 8.04 6.12
CA ILE A 86 -0.99 7.21 4.92
C ILE A 86 -2.37 7.11 4.24
N LEU A 87 -3.44 6.97 5.03
CA LEU A 87 -4.79 6.86 4.49
C LEU A 87 -5.30 8.19 3.92
N VAL A 88 -4.95 9.33 4.54
CA VAL A 88 -5.34 10.65 4.05
C VAL A 88 -4.08 11.47 3.80
N PRO A 89 -3.39 11.20 2.69
CA PRO A 89 -2.17 11.93 2.38
C PRO A 89 -2.50 13.36 1.93
N GLY A 90 -1.69 14.31 2.37
CA GLY A 90 -1.69 15.66 1.80
C GLY A 90 -1.20 15.61 0.36
N ARG A 91 -1.89 16.27 -0.57
CA ARG A 91 -1.52 16.25 -1.99
C ARG A 91 -0.24 17.04 -2.19
N LYS A 92 0.79 16.40 -2.73
CA LYS A 92 2.05 17.06 -3.07
C LYS A 92 2.00 17.60 -4.51
N PRO A 93 2.64 18.74 -4.80
CA PRO A 93 2.88 19.17 -6.18
C PRO A 93 3.67 18.08 -6.92
N LEU A 94 3.23 17.75 -8.14
CA LEU A 94 3.81 16.67 -8.95
C LEU A 94 4.66 17.17 -10.12
N THR A 95 4.50 18.43 -10.51
CA THR A 95 5.08 19.01 -11.74
C THR A 95 6.59 18.83 -11.84
N GLU A 96 7.35 19.24 -10.80
CA GLU A 96 8.81 19.18 -10.85
C GLU A 96 9.35 17.74 -10.96
N GLU A 97 8.80 16.82 -10.17
CA GLU A 97 9.21 15.40 -10.20
C GLU A 97 8.78 14.72 -11.50
N PHE A 98 7.65 15.13 -12.07
CA PHE A 98 7.18 14.63 -13.36
C PHE A 98 8.15 15.03 -14.48
N GLU A 99 8.47 16.32 -14.57
CA GLU A 99 9.38 16.86 -15.60
C GLU A 99 10.79 16.28 -15.50
N ARG A 100 11.35 16.20 -14.29
CA ARG A 100 12.74 15.76 -14.08
C ARG A 100 12.91 14.25 -14.08
N GLY A 101 11.90 13.51 -13.62
CA GLY A 101 12.07 12.12 -13.18
C GLY A 101 11.15 11.11 -13.84
N PHE A 102 10.29 11.53 -14.78
CA PHE A 102 9.28 10.68 -15.40
C PHE A 102 9.10 10.91 -16.91
N VAL A 103 9.17 12.15 -17.41
CA VAL A 103 9.10 12.43 -18.85
C VAL A 103 10.12 11.58 -19.62
N GLY A 104 9.66 10.89 -20.67
CA GLY A 104 10.48 10.00 -21.51
C GLY A 104 10.75 8.61 -20.94
N MET A 105 10.25 8.26 -19.75
CA MET A 105 10.46 6.92 -19.17
C MET A 105 9.51 5.85 -19.72
N THR A 106 8.36 6.26 -20.24
CA THR A 106 7.30 5.36 -20.71
C THR A 106 7.30 5.27 -22.24
N THR A 107 6.93 4.10 -22.79
CA THR A 107 6.84 3.92 -24.25
C THR A 107 5.71 4.73 -24.88
N LYS A 108 4.61 4.91 -24.13
CA LYS A 108 3.51 5.79 -24.49
C LYS A 108 3.59 7.06 -23.63
N PRO A 109 3.36 8.25 -24.20
CA PRO A 109 3.24 9.47 -23.42
C PRO A 109 2.18 9.32 -22.32
N VAL A 110 2.45 9.93 -21.18
CA VAL A 110 1.56 9.99 -20.02
C VAL A 110 1.53 11.43 -19.56
N GLU A 111 0.34 11.99 -19.42
CA GLU A 111 0.18 13.37 -19.00
C GLU A 111 0.25 13.48 -17.46
N LEU A 112 0.69 14.63 -16.97
CA LEU A 112 0.71 14.92 -15.53
C LEU A 112 -0.70 14.74 -14.92
N THR A 113 -1.73 15.19 -15.64
CA THR A 113 -3.13 15.08 -15.21
C THR A 113 -3.59 13.63 -15.05
N ASP A 114 -3.03 12.69 -15.81
CA ASP A 114 -3.34 11.26 -15.66
C ASP A 114 -2.82 10.72 -14.33
N LEU A 115 -1.65 11.19 -13.89
CA LEU A 115 -1.05 10.78 -12.62
C LEU A 115 -1.79 11.42 -11.43
N GLU A 116 -2.22 12.67 -11.58
CA GLU A 116 -3.08 13.33 -10.60
C GLU A 116 -4.42 12.62 -10.45
N ALA A 117 -5.05 12.25 -11.57
CA ALA A 117 -6.28 11.46 -11.56
C ALA A 117 -6.06 10.07 -10.93
N ALA A 118 -4.94 9.41 -11.24
CA ALA A 118 -4.58 8.13 -10.64
C ALA A 118 -4.41 8.22 -9.11
N ARG A 119 -3.82 9.31 -8.60
CA ARG A 119 -3.71 9.58 -7.17
C ARG A 119 -5.08 9.62 -6.50
N GLU A 120 -6.02 10.38 -7.06
CA GLU A 120 -7.35 10.49 -6.47
C GLU A 120 -8.14 9.18 -6.59
N ALA A 121 -8.02 8.47 -7.72
CA ALA A 121 -8.67 7.18 -7.92
C ALA A 121 -8.18 6.12 -6.92
N ILE A 122 -6.85 6.01 -6.69
CA ILE A 122 -6.32 5.03 -5.74
C ILE A 122 -6.68 5.38 -4.28
N ILE A 123 -6.76 6.66 -3.93
CA ILE A 123 -7.23 7.09 -2.60
C ILE A 123 -8.69 6.68 -2.42
N THR A 124 -9.56 6.97 -3.38
CA THR A 124 -10.97 6.58 -3.33
C THR A 124 -11.11 5.06 -3.19
N ALA A 125 -10.43 4.30 -4.05
CA ALA A 125 -10.60 2.86 -4.11
C ALA A 125 -10.04 2.15 -2.86
N MET A 126 -8.93 2.64 -2.28
CA MET A 126 -8.32 2.00 -1.11
C MET A 126 -8.87 2.51 0.23
N VAL A 127 -9.28 3.77 0.30
CA VAL A 127 -9.64 4.46 1.56
C VAL A 127 -11.12 4.80 1.59
N GLY A 128 -11.65 5.40 0.53
CA GLY A 128 -13.08 5.73 0.42
C GLY A 128 -13.97 4.47 0.46
N GLU A 129 -13.58 3.44 -0.28
CA GLU A 129 -14.29 2.16 -0.37
C GLU A 129 -13.84 1.13 0.68
N MET A 130 -13.11 1.56 1.72
CA MET A 130 -12.68 0.65 2.78
C MET A 130 -13.88 0.06 3.51
N SER A 131 -13.89 -1.26 3.74
CA SER A 131 -14.97 -1.93 4.47
C SER A 131 -14.93 -1.60 5.97
N GLU A 132 -16.07 -1.68 6.65
CA GLU A 132 -16.15 -1.52 8.10
C GLU A 132 -15.28 -2.54 8.86
N GLU A 133 -15.11 -3.74 8.32
CA GLU A 133 -14.20 -4.74 8.88
C GLU A 133 -12.75 -4.26 8.86
N HIS A 134 -12.28 -3.73 7.72
CA HIS A 134 -10.94 -3.18 7.58
C HIS A 134 -10.72 -1.95 8.48
N ARG A 135 -11.74 -1.07 8.60
CA ARG A 135 -11.70 0.08 9.53
C ARG A 135 -11.55 -0.38 10.98
N ARG A 136 -12.37 -1.35 11.40
CA ARG A 136 -12.29 -1.95 12.75
C ARG A 136 -10.94 -2.60 13.00
N PHE A 137 -10.38 -3.31 12.02
CA PHE A 137 -9.04 -3.89 12.12
C PHE A 137 -7.97 -2.82 12.39
N LEU A 138 -7.94 -1.72 11.62
CA LEU A 138 -6.95 -0.66 11.81
C LEU A 138 -7.07 0.04 13.18
N LEU A 139 -8.29 0.28 13.64
CA LEU A 139 -8.55 0.82 14.98
C LEU A 139 -8.13 -0.16 16.08
N GLY A 140 -8.50 -1.44 15.95
CA GLY A 140 -8.09 -2.51 16.85
C GLY A 140 -6.58 -2.63 16.92
N PHE A 141 -5.90 -2.61 15.77
CA PHE A 141 -4.44 -2.60 15.69
C PHE A 141 -3.85 -1.42 16.46
N ARG A 142 -4.35 -0.21 16.24
CA ARG A 142 -3.82 0.99 16.92
C ARG A 142 -4.09 0.98 18.43
N ARG A 143 -5.18 0.37 18.87
CA ARG A 143 -5.55 0.16 20.29
C ARG A 143 -4.76 -0.97 20.96
N GLY A 144 -4.10 -1.83 20.18
CA GLY A 144 -3.31 -2.96 20.67
C GLY A 144 -4.03 -4.30 20.63
N ASN A 145 -5.29 -4.33 20.17
CA ASN A 145 -6.14 -5.52 20.07
C ASN A 145 -6.64 -5.75 18.64
N PRO A 146 -5.74 -5.94 17.64
CA PRO A 146 -6.17 -6.28 16.28
C PRO A 146 -6.79 -7.67 16.22
N ASP A 147 -7.91 -7.77 15.51
CA ASP A 147 -8.53 -9.05 15.16
C ASP A 147 -7.91 -9.58 13.85
N TRP A 148 -6.89 -10.43 14.00
CA TRP A 148 -6.17 -11.02 12.86
C TRP A 148 -6.93 -12.18 12.21
N ASP A 149 -7.86 -12.80 12.94
CA ASP A 149 -8.57 -13.98 12.46
C ASP A 149 -9.66 -13.57 11.46
N SER A 150 -10.39 -12.47 11.73
CA SER A 150 -11.36 -11.91 10.76
C SER A 150 -10.69 -11.43 9.47
N MET A 151 -9.45 -10.96 9.56
CA MET A 151 -8.67 -10.56 8.38
C MET A 151 -8.31 -11.71 7.44
N GLY A 152 -8.47 -12.99 7.81
CA GLY A 152 -8.14 -14.12 6.94
C GLY A 152 -6.65 -14.28 6.62
N ILE A 153 -5.77 -13.55 7.30
CA ILE A 153 -4.31 -13.61 7.18
C ILE A 153 -3.63 -13.61 8.56
N PRO A 154 -3.96 -14.57 9.45
CA PRO A 154 -3.52 -14.55 10.84
C PRO A 154 -1.99 -14.59 10.99
N GLU A 155 -1.30 -15.21 10.04
CA GLU A 155 0.17 -15.31 10.03
C GLU A 155 0.88 -13.95 9.84
N ALA A 156 0.20 -12.94 9.26
CA ALA A 156 0.77 -11.61 9.10
C ALA A 156 1.13 -10.95 10.46
N ARG A 157 0.51 -11.38 11.56
CA ARG A 157 0.87 -10.95 12.93
C ARG A 157 2.33 -11.27 13.30
N ASN A 158 2.90 -12.29 12.65
CA ASN A 158 4.26 -12.76 12.93
C ASN A 158 5.33 -11.95 12.19
N LEU A 159 4.95 -11.09 11.24
CA LEU A 159 5.88 -10.28 10.47
C LEU A 159 6.69 -9.34 11.39
N PRO A 160 8.02 -9.23 11.22
CA PRO A 160 8.87 -8.43 12.08
C PRO A 160 8.42 -6.97 12.25
N ALA A 161 7.98 -6.32 11.17
CA ALA A 161 7.54 -4.93 11.23
C ALA A 161 6.22 -4.78 12.00
N VAL A 162 5.31 -5.74 11.85
CA VAL A 162 4.03 -5.80 12.56
C VAL A 162 4.27 -5.97 14.06
N ARG A 163 5.06 -6.99 14.45
CA ARG A 163 5.41 -7.24 15.86
C ARG A 163 6.11 -6.04 16.48
N TRP A 164 7.06 -5.45 15.76
CA TRP A 164 7.75 -4.25 16.22
C TRP A 164 6.76 -3.12 16.46
N LYS A 165 5.86 -2.84 15.52
CA LYS A 165 4.84 -1.79 15.69
C LYS A 165 3.96 -2.04 16.91
N GLN A 166 3.46 -3.25 17.09
CA GLN A 166 2.61 -3.62 18.23
C GLN A 166 3.32 -3.44 19.57
N GLN A 167 4.57 -3.90 19.69
CA GLN A 167 5.39 -3.72 20.90
C GLN A 167 5.70 -2.26 21.23
N ASN A 168 5.57 -1.36 20.25
CA ASN A 168 5.89 0.05 20.38
C ASN A 168 4.64 0.94 20.51
N LEU A 169 3.42 0.38 20.54
CA LEU A 169 2.18 1.16 20.60
C LEU A 169 2.04 2.00 21.87
N ASP A 170 2.58 1.51 22.99
CA ASP A 170 2.48 2.14 24.31
C ASP A 170 3.66 3.09 24.61
N LYS A 171 4.64 3.20 23.71
CA LYS A 171 5.80 4.09 23.90
C LYS A 171 5.45 5.60 23.91
N PRO A 172 4.52 6.10 23.07
CA PRO A 172 4.09 7.49 23.16
C PRO A 172 3.39 7.78 24.50
N ALA A 173 3.50 9.01 24.99
CA ALA A 173 2.74 9.46 26.16
C ALA A 173 1.21 9.23 25.97
N PRO A 174 0.45 8.96 27.04
CA PRO A 174 -0.97 8.64 26.96
C PRO A 174 -1.79 9.61 26.11
N ASP A 175 -1.58 10.93 26.27
CA ASP A 175 -2.28 11.95 25.50
C ASP A 175 -1.94 11.90 24.00
N ARG A 176 -0.66 11.68 23.68
CA ARG A 176 -0.21 11.51 22.29
C ARG A 176 -0.77 10.23 21.67
N ARG A 177 -0.83 9.15 22.44
CA ARG A 177 -1.44 7.89 21.99
C ARG A 177 -2.93 8.11 21.70
N LYS A 178 -3.65 8.75 22.61
CA LYS A 178 -5.07 9.11 22.45
C LYS A 178 -5.28 9.96 21.20
N ALA A 179 -4.50 11.03 21.02
CA ALA A 179 -4.61 11.90 19.84
C ALA A 179 -4.40 11.13 18.51
N LEU A 180 -3.48 10.16 18.47
CA LEU A 180 -3.25 9.32 17.29
C LEU A 180 -4.40 8.35 17.03
N ILE A 181 -5.10 7.87 18.07
CA ILE A 181 -6.30 7.03 17.94
C ILE A 181 -7.47 7.91 17.47
N ASP A 182 -7.72 9.03 18.13
CA ASP A 182 -8.81 9.97 17.80
C ASP A 182 -8.67 10.45 16.34
N ARG A 183 -7.44 10.75 15.89
CA ARG A 183 -7.18 11.16 14.50
C ARG A 183 -7.47 10.04 13.51
N LEU A 184 -7.11 8.80 13.84
CA LEU A 184 -7.40 7.66 12.99
C LEU A 184 -8.90 7.40 12.93
N GLU A 185 -9.60 7.47 14.06
CA GLU A 185 -11.05 7.32 14.14
C GLU A 185 -11.75 8.38 13.29
N TYR A 186 -11.36 9.65 13.41
CA TYR A 186 -11.88 10.73 12.57
C TYR A 186 -11.68 10.48 11.06
N VAL A 187 -10.51 9.96 10.66
CA VAL A 187 -10.20 9.66 9.25
C VAL A 187 -10.99 8.45 8.72
N LEU A 188 -11.34 7.51 9.58
CA LEU A 188 -12.08 6.31 9.21
C LEU A 188 -13.60 6.48 9.32
N SER A 189 -14.07 7.55 9.98
CA SER A 189 -15.50 7.88 10.03
C SER A 189 -16.07 8.14 8.63
N PRO A 190 -17.32 7.70 8.36
CA PRO A 190 -18.02 7.96 7.09
C PRO A 190 -18.18 9.44 6.75
#